data_AF-A0A7W2M6U7-F1
#
_entry.id   AF-A0A7W2M6U7-F1
#
_cell.length_a   1.000
_cell.length_b   1.000
_cell.length_c   1.000
_cell.angle_alpha   90.00
_cell.angle_beta   90.00
_cell.angle_gamma   90.00
#
_symmetry.space_group_name_H-M   'P 1'
#
loop_
_entity.id
_entity.type
_entity.pdbx_description
1 polymer ?
#
loop_
_entity_poly.entity_id
_entity_poly.type
_entity_poly.pdbx_seq_one_letter_code
_entity_poly.pdbx_strand_id
1 'polypeptide(L)'
;MEWTENENELNSHESSIAADALTLDQIYNKAETDWLIKRKNSTSYFESKNNGLISTCGYVEKDCMDDCLVGITIKSINVLFYPDEKK
;
A
#
# COMPACT_ATOMS: atom_id res chain seq x y z
N MET A 1 12.11 9.30 9.51
CA MET A 1 12.30 10.09 8.28
C MET A 1 10.93 10.25 7.65
N GLU A 2 10.61 11.42 7.12
CA GLU A 2 9.34 11.72 6.46
C GLU A 2 9.68 12.56 5.23
N TRP A 3 9.18 12.16 4.07
CA TRP A 3 9.29 12.92 2.83
C TRP A 3 7.98 12.82 2.07
N THR A 4 7.74 13.76 1.17
CA THR A 4 6.55 13.80 0.31
C THR A 4 7.02 13.68 -1.13
N GLU A 5 6.50 12.69 -1.85
CA GLU A 5 6.77 12.53 -3.28
C GLU A 5 6.06 13.62 -4.07
N ASN A 6 6.81 14.34 -4.92
CA ASN A 6 6.28 15.26 -5.91
C ASN A 6 6.48 14.67 -7.32
N GLU A 7 5.78 15.20 -8.33
CA GLU A 7 5.83 14.68 -9.70
C GLU A 7 7.27 14.51 -10.25
N ASN A 8 8.16 15.47 -9.98
CA ASN A 8 9.54 15.44 -10.47
C ASN A 8 10.50 14.62 -9.60
N GLU A 9 10.06 14.22 -8.41
CA GLU A 9 10.88 13.55 -7.39
C GLU A 9 10.39 12.12 -7.12
N LEU A 10 9.32 11.70 -7.82
CA LEU A 10 8.68 10.39 -7.67
C LEU A 10 9.72 9.27 -7.81
N ASN A 11 9.81 8.42 -6.77
CA ASN A 11 10.77 7.32 -6.68
C ASN A 11 12.25 7.73 -6.63
N SER A 12 12.58 9.01 -6.44
CA SER A 12 13.99 9.44 -6.34
C SER A 12 14.63 9.14 -4.97
N HIS A 13 13.81 8.77 -3.99
CA HIS A 13 14.23 8.52 -2.62
C HIS A 13 14.58 7.04 -2.38
N GLU A 14 15.66 6.56 -3.02
CA GLU A 14 16.15 5.16 -3.09
C GLU A 14 16.51 4.46 -1.76
N SER A 15 16.16 5.01 -0.59
CA SER A 15 16.80 4.64 0.68
C SER A 15 15.98 3.75 1.63
N SER A 16 14.86 3.16 1.20
CA SER A 16 14.15 2.18 2.05
C SER A 16 13.32 1.14 1.29
N ILE A 17 13.01 0.02 1.94
CA ILE A 17 12.03 -0.98 1.50
C ILE A 17 10.61 -0.42 1.28
N ALA A 18 10.34 0.80 1.71
CA ALA A 18 9.08 1.52 1.50
C ALA A 18 9.22 2.69 0.49
N ALA A 19 10.34 2.79 -0.22
CA ALA A 19 10.62 3.87 -1.16
C ALA A 19 9.81 3.77 -2.47
N ASP A 20 9.40 2.55 -2.85
CA ASP A 20 8.68 2.34 -4.10
C ASP A 20 7.29 2.97 -4.05
N ALA A 21 7.04 3.93 -4.94
CA ALA A 21 5.71 4.43 -5.24
C ALA A 21 4.93 3.36 -6.03
N LEU A 22 3.88 2.83 -5.41
CA LEU A 22 3.01 1.82 -6.00
C LEU A 22 1.71 2.43 -6.50
N THR A 23 1.30 2.03 -7.71
CA THR A 23 -0.06 2.30 -8.20
C THR A 23 -1.08 1.43 -7.45
N LEU A 24 -2.35 1.82 -7.49
CA LEU A 24 -3.42 0.98 -6.93
C LEU A 24 -3.46 -0.40 -7.60
N ASP A 25 -3.27 -0.49 -8.92
CA ASP A 25 -3.24 -1.79 -9.61
C ASP A 25 -2.11 -2.70 -9.11
N GLN A 26 -0.93 -2.14 -8.87
CA GLN A 26 0.19 -2.88 -8.30
C GLN A 26 -0.11 -3.35 -6.86
N ILE A 27 -0.80 -2.52 -6.07
CA ILE A 27 -1.26 -2.89 -4.72
C ILE A 27 -2.23 -4.08 -4.78
N TYR A 28 -3.23 -4.04 -5.67
CA TYR A 28 -4.18 -5.15 -5.83
C TYR A 28 -3.49 -6.42 -6.34
N ASN A 29 -2.55 -6.29 -7.28
CA ASN A 29 -1.77 -7.43 -7.77
C ASN A 29 -0.92 -8.06 -6.66
N LYS A 30 -0.24 -7.25 -5.85
CA LYS A 30 0.52 -7.75 -4.68
C LYS A 30 -0.40 -8.35 -3.62
N ALA A 31 -1.58 -7.77 -3.40
CA ALA A 31 -2.57 -8.32 -2.48
C ALA A 31 -2.95 -9.77 -2.87
N GLU A 32 -3.25 -9.99 -4.15
CA GLU A 32 -3.65 -11.31 -4.66
C GLU A 32 -2.50 -12.32 -4.68
N THR A 33 -1.34 -11.90 -5.17
CA THR A 33 -0.24 -12.83 -5.50
C THR A 33 0.76 -13.04 -4.37
N ASP A 34 0.80 -12.12 -3.41
CA ASP A 34 1.78 -12.13 -2.32
C ASP A 34 1.10 -11.92 -0.97
N TRP A 35 0.51 -10.77 -0.66
CA TRP A 35 0.14 -10.45 0.72
C TRP A 35 -1.00 -11.30 1.31
N LEU A 36 -1.97 -11.73 0.50
CA LEU A 36 -3.13 -12.52 0.95
C LEU A 36 -3.07 -14.00 0.54
N ILE A 37 -1.90 -14.52 0.17
CA ILE A 37 -1.76 -15.96 -0.01
C ILE A 37 -1.78 -16.67 1.35
N LYS A 38 -2.37 -17.87 1.38
CA LYS A 38 -2.43 -18.70 2.57
C LYS A 38 -1.02 -19.21 2.93
N ARG A 39 -0.51 -18.80 4.09
CA ARG A 39 0.77 -19.28 4.64
C ARG A 39 0.55 -20.04 5.95
N LYS A 40 1.49 -20.93 6.28
CA LYS A 40 1.56 -21.53 7.61
C LYS A 40 2.23 -20.52 8.55
N ASN A 41 1.83 -20.52 9.82
CA ASN A 41 2.42 -19.66 10.86
C ASN A 41 2.34 -18.16 10.56
N SER A 42 1.24 -17.69 9.95
CA SER A 42 0.97 -16.27 9.78
C SER A 42 -0.50 -15.97 10.04
N THR A 43 -0.79 -14.72 10.41
CA THR A 43 -2.14 -14.17 10.49
C THR A 43 -2.31 -13.14 9.38
N SER A 44 -3.30 -13.33 8.52
CA SER A 44 -3.64 -12.37 7.45
C SER A 44 -4.60 -11.31 7.96
N TYR A 45 -4.45 -10.09 7.45
CA TYR A 45 -5.27 -8.93 7.76
C TYR A 45 -5.80 -8.32 6.46
N PHE A 46 -7.09 -8.00 6.43
CA PHE A 46 -7.74 -7.36 5.31
C PHE A 46 -8.85 -6.42 5.80
N GLU A 47 -8.82 -5.17 5.36
CA GLU A 47 -9.87 -4.18 5.58
C GLU A 47 -10.16 -3.39 4.31
N SER A 48 -11.43 -3.02 4.09
CA SER A 48 -11.90 -2.30 2.90
C SER A 48 -12.71 -1.03 3.21
N LYS A 49 -12.17 -0.14 4.06
CA LYS A 49 -12.86 1.09 4.51
C LYS A 49 -12.83 2.24 3.49
N ASN A 50 -11.89 2.25 2.54
CA ASN A 50 -11.70 3.33 1.54
C ASN A 50 -12.77 3.28 0.44
N ASN A 51 -14.04 3.50 0.80
CA ASN A 51 -15.20 3.36 -0.10
C ASN A 51 -15.29 1.95 -0.73
N GLY A 52 -14.98 0.91 0.06
CA GLY A 52 -14.94 -0.47 -0.42
C GLY A 52 -13.60 -0.89 -1.04
N LEU A 53 -12.65 0.05 -1.22
CA LEU A 53 -11.28 -0.26 -1.64
C LEU A 53 -10.42 -0.66 -0.44
N ILE A 54 -9.31 -1.36 -0.71
CA ILE A 54 -8.33 -1.78 0.29
C ILE A 54 -7.91 -0.61 1.18
N SER A 55 -7.98 -0.82 2.49
CA SER A 55 -7.44 0.05 3.54
C SER A 55 -6.27 -0.61 4.25
N THR A 56 -6.36 -1.90 4.52
CA THR A 56 -5.24 -2.68 5.05
C THR A 56 -5.23 -4.03 4.34
N CYS A 57 -4.06 -4.48 3.94
CA CYS A 57 -3.87 -5.78 3.32
C CYS A 57 -2.47 -6.27 3.65
N GLY A 58 -2.34 -7.46 4.25
CA GLY A 58 -1.04 -7.98 4.65
C GLY A 58 -1.12 -9.22 5.50
N TYR A 59 0.03 -9.67 5.97
CA TYR A 59 0.13 -10.70 6.98
C TYR A 59 1.20 -10.35 8.01
N VAL A 60 1.08 -10.97 9.19
CA VAL A 60 2.09 -10.95 10.24
C VAL A 60 2.50 -12.39 10.51
N GLU A 61 3.80 -12.65 10.50
CA GLU A 61 4.34 -13.95 10.88
C GLU A 61 4.15 -14.19 12.39
N LYS A 62 3.89 -15.43 12.76
CA LYS A 62 3.74 -15.82 14.16
C LYS A 62 5.03 -15.52 14.92
N ASP A 63 4.89 -15.05 16.16
CA ASP A 63 5.99 -14.68 17.06
C ASP A 63 6.81 -13.44 16.61
N CYS A 64 6.29 -12.65 15.66
CA CYS A 64 6.87 -11.35 15.35
C CYS A 64 6.44 -10.29 16.39
N MET A 65 7.41 -9.58 16.98
CA MET A 65 7.19 -8.52 17.97
C MET A 65 7.39 -7.14 17.33
N ASP A 66 6.36 -6.29 17.46
CA ASP A 66 6.25 -4.88 17.02
C ASP A 66 6.54 -4.58 15.53
N ASP A 67 5.68 -3.78 14.88
CA ASP A 67 5.84 -3.25 13.50
C ASP A 67 6.13 -4.27 12.37
N CYS A 68 5.58 -5.49 12.47
CA CYS A 68 5.88 -6.60 11.54
C CYS A 68 4.92 -6.79 10.36
N LEU A 69 4.01 -5.84 10.07
CA LEU A 69 3.05 -6.05 8.98
C LEU A 69 3.77 -6.10 7.63
N VAL A 70 3.76 -7.27 6.99
CA VAL A 70 4.17 -7.41 5.59
C VAL A 70 2.94 -7.15 4.71
N GLY A 71 2.88 -5.95 4.14
CA GLY A 71 1.75 -5.50 3.36
C GLY A 71 1.65 -3.98 3.29
N ILE A 72 0.42 -3.47 3.26
CA ILE A 72 0.16 -2.03 3.16
C ILE A 72 -1.00 -1.60 4.05
N THR A 73 -0.91 -0.37 4.55
CA THR A 73 -2.05 0.39 5.10
C THR A 73 -2.21 1.68 4.32
N ILE A 74 -3.36 1.85 3.68
CA ILE A 74 -3.73 3.02 2.89
C ILE A 74 -4.58 3.94 3.74
N LYS A 75 -3.99 5.08 4.12
CA LYS A 75 -4.65 6.10 4.96
C LYS A 75 -5.85 6.76 4.26
N SER A 76 -5.73 7.03 2.96
CA SER A 76 -6.77 7.69 2.18
C SER A 76 -6.59 7.45 0.69
N ILE A 77 -7.70 7.40 -0.05
CA ILE A 77 -7.72 7.42 -1.51
C ILE A 77 -8.57 8.60 -1.94
N ASN A 78 -8.00 9.49 -2.76
CA ASN A 78 -8.68 10.68 -3.24
C ASN A 78 -8.66 10.70 -4.76
N VAL A 79 -9.79 11.03 -5.37
CA VAL A 79 -9.85 11.32 -6.80
C VAL A 79 -9.26 12.71 -7.02
N LEU A 80 -8.26 12.81 -7.89
CA LEU A 80 -7.80 14.10 -8.37
C LEU A 80 -8.76 14.56 -9.46
N PHE A 81 -9.59 15.55 -9.15
CA PHE A 81 -10.39 16.22 -10.16
C PHE A 81 -9.49 17.17 -10.95
N TYR A 82 -9.12 16.78 -12.17
CA TYR A 82 -8.67 17.75 -13.16
C TYR A 82 -9.92 18.41 -13.75
N PRO A 83 -10.16 19.71 -13.52
CA PRO A 83 -11.20 20.41 -14.27
C PRO A 83 -10.83 20.30 -15.74
N ASP A 84 -11.73 19.75 -16.55
CA ASP A 84 -11.58 19.62 -18.00
C ASP A 84 -10.93 20.89 -18.56
N GLU A 85 -9.83 20.71 -19.31
CA GLU A 85 -9.18 21.79 -20.04
C GLU A 85 -10.27 22.55 -20.79
N LYS A 86 -10.38 23.85 -20.50
CA LYS A 86 -11.35 24.76 -21.11
C LYS A 86 -11.33 24.53 -22.63
N LYS A 87 -12.41 23.94 -23.15
CA LYS A 87 -12.67 23.81 -24.57
C LYS A 87 -12.92 25.18 -25.21
#